data_AF-A0A023ZYH0-F1
#
_entry.id   AF-A0A023ZYH0-F1
#
_cell.length_a   1.000
_cell.length_b   1.000
_cell.length_c   1.000
_cell.angle_alpha   90.00
_cell.angle_beta   90.00
_cell.angle_gamma   90.00
#
_symmetry.space_group_name_H-M   'P 1'
#
loop_
_entity.id
_entity.type
_entity.pdbx_description
1 polymer ?
#
loop_
_entity_poly.entity_id
_entity_poly.type
_entity_poly.pdbx_seq_one_letter_code
_entity_poly.pdbx_strand_id
1 'polypeptide(L)'
;PGIDGIEFVKACENKYDFIIMTGNATLSRAIEAVRLGVKDFLTKPFDVDTLVEAIKRAKIIREKTADKKSKKNEKKEENKDFFSTSPNLEKTLNLSQKAAKTDASVMFFGESGVGKEVFSRYIHT
;
A
#
# COMPACT_ATOMS: atom_id res chain seq x y z
N PRO A 1 -16.45 -28.33 -14.66
CA PRO A 1 -16.47 -26.90 -15.05
C PRO A 1 -17.61 -26.16 -14.33
N GLY A 2 -17.30 -25.44 -13.25
CA GLY A 2 -18.32 -24.80 -12.40
C GLY A 2 -18.22 -23.27 -12.33
N ILE A 3 -17.03 -22.70 -12.48
CA ILE A 3 -16.80 -21.25 -12.47
C ILE A 3 -15.66 -20.91 -13.42
N ASP A 4 -15.74 -19.76 -14.06
CA ASP A 4 -14.69 -19.24 -14.91
C ASP A 4 -13.48 -18.77 -14.08
N GLY A 5 -12.26 -18.90 -14.62
CA GLY A 5 -11.04 -18.55 -13.89
C GLY A 5 -10.97 -17.06 -13.51
N ILE A 6 -11.50 -16.18 -14.37
CA ILE A 6 -11.58 -14.74 -14.08
C ILE A 6 -12.62 -14.46 -12.97
N GLU A 7 -13.77 -15.13 -13.02
CA GLU A 7 -14.79 -15.02 -11.96
C GLU A 7 -14.27 -15.52 -10.62
N PHE A 8 -13.47 -16.60 -10.61
CA PHE A 8 -12.82 -17.10 -9.41
C PHE A 8 -11.85 -16.08 -8.80
N VAL A 9 -11.06 -15.38 -9.64
CA VAL A 9 -10.17 -14.31 -9.17
C VAL A 9 -10.97 -13.17 -8.54
N LYS A 10 -12.10 -12.77 -9.15
CA LYS A 10 -13.01 -11.75 -8.60
C LYS A 10 -13.55 -12.18 -7.22
N ALA A 11 -14.00 -13.44 -7.09
CA ALA A 11 -14.54 -13.98 -5.84
C ALA A 11 -13.51 -14.03 -4.70
N CYS A 12 -12.22 -14.08 -5.00
CA CYS A 12 -11.15 -14.13 -4.00
C CYS A 12 -10.72 -12.75 -3.47
N GLU A 13 -11.28 -11.65 -3.97
CA GLU A 13 -11.08 -10.28 -3.47
C GLU A 13 -9.59 -9.90 -3.21
N ASN A 14 -8.68 -10.27 -4.12
CA ASN A 14 -7.23 -10.01 -3.99
C ASN A 14 -6.54 -10.60 -2.75
N LYS A 15 -7.12 -11.62 -2.11
CA LYS A 15 -6.47 -12.33 -0.99
C LYS A 15 -5.22 -13.11 -1.39
N TYR A 16 -5.15 -13.51 -2.65
CA TYR A 16 -4.08 -14.36 -3.18
C TYR A 16 -3.44 -13.74 -4.41
N ASP A 17 -2.19 -14.11 -4.67
CA ASP A 17 -1.52 -13.81 -5.92
C ASP A 17 -1.93 -14.85 -6.97
N PHE A 18 -2.46 -14.38 -8.10
CA PHE A 18 -2.93 -15.24 -9.18
C PHE A 18 -2.00 -15.18 -10.40
N ILE A 19 -1.72 -16.34 -10.99
CA ILE A 19 -1.13 -16.49 -12.32
C ILE A 19 -2.16 -17.22 -13.18
N ILE A 20 -2.63 -16.59 -14.25
CA ILE A 20 -3.64 -17.18 -15.13
C ILE A 20 -2.96 -17.92 -16.27
N MET A 21 -3.42 -19.14 -16.55
CA MET A 21 -2.96 -19.94 -17.69
C MET A 21 -4.13 -20.24 -18.63
N THR A 22 -4.03 -19.89 -19.91
CA THR A 22 -5.11 -20.13 -20.89
C THR A 22 -4.61 -20.76 -22.18
N GLY A 23 -5.36 -21.69 -22.76
CA GLY A 23 -5.15 -22.18 -24.13
C GLY A 23 -5.86 -21.33 -25.20
N ASN A 24 -6.85 -20.52 -24.80
CA ASN A 24 -7.54 -19.57 -25.67
C ASN A 24 -7.27 -18.15 -25.16
N ALA A 25 -6.17 -17.57 -25.65
CA ALA A 25 -5.71 -16.26 -25.24
C ALA A 25 -6.37 -15.18 -26.09
N THR A 26 -7.50 -14.65 -25.63
CA THR A 26 -8.08 -13.44 -26.23
C THR A 26 -7.52 -12.20 -25.55
N LEU A 27 -7.22 -11.16 -26.34
CA LEU A 27 -6.72 -9.88 -25.83
C LEU A 27 -7.62 -9.31 -24.73
N SER A 28 -8.94 -9.40 -24.91
CA SER A 28 -9.92 -8.92 -23.94
C SER A 28 -9.77 -9.58 -22.56
N ARG A 29 -9.53 -10.90 -22.52
CA ARG A 29 -9.36 -11.64 -21.26
C ARG A 29 -8.01 -11.37 -20.60
N ALA A 30 -6.95 -11.19 -21.40
CA ALA A 30 -5.65 -10.76 -20.88
C ALA A 30 -5.74 -9.36 -20.24
N ILE A 31 -6.42 -8.42 -20.89
CA ILE A 31 -6.66 -7.07 -20.35
C ILE A 31 -7.49 -7.15 -19.05
N GLU A 32 -8.55 -7.96 -19.03
CA GLU A 32 -9.38 -8.12 -17.83
C GLU A 32 -8.60 -8.72 -16.66
N ALA A 33 -7.79 -9.75 -16.92
CA ALA A 33 -6.91 -10.36 -15.92
C ALA A 33 -5.93 -9.33 -15.32
N VAL A 34 -5.27 -8.54 -16.16
CA VAL A 34 -4.35 -7.48 -15.71
C VAL A 34 -5.08 -6.43 -14.87
N ARG A 35 -6.30 -6.03 -15.24
CA ARG A 35 -7.13 -5.10 -14.45
C ARG A 35 -7.51 -5.65 -13.07
N LEU A 36 -7.67 -6.96 -12.95
CA LEU A 36 -7.92 -7.64 -11.68
C LEU A 36 -6.66 -7.81 -10.82
N GLY A 37 -5.49 -7.35 -11.29
CA GLY A 37 -4.27 -7.36 -10.51
C GLY A 37 -3.58 -8.73 -10.42
N VAL A 38 -3.85 -9.64 -11.37
CA VAL A 38 -3.10 -10.90 -11.49
C VAL A 38 -1.61 -10.58 -11.69
N LYS A 39 -0.74 -11.44 -11.16
CA LYS A 39 0.71 -11.25 -11.23
C LYS A 39 1.28 -11.62 -12.58
N ASP A 40 0.65 -12.57 -13.26
CA ASP A 40 1.08 -12.98 -14.58
C ASP A 40 -0.03 -13.66 -15.38
N PHE A 41 0.16 -13.71 -16.70
CA PHE A 41 -0.75 -14.33 -17.65
C PHE A 41 0.05 -15.15 -18.67
N LEU A 42 -0.13 -16.46 -18.66
CA LEU A 42 0.59 -17.40 -19.50
C LEU A 42 -0.35 -18.05 -20.53
N THR A 43 0.10 -18.10 -21.77
CA THR A 43 -0.61 -18.80 -22.86
C THR A 43 -0.08 -20.22 -22.97
N LYS A 44 -0.96 -21.22 -23.04
CA LYS A 44 -0.59 -22.61 -23.30
C LYS A 44 -0.37 -22.81 -24.81
N PRO A 45 0.65 -23.59 -25.22
CA PRO A 45 1.66 -24.24 -24.39
C PRO A 45 2.72 -23.23 -23.88
N PHE A 46 3.28 -23.49 -22.70
CA PHE A 46 4.39 -22.73 -22.11
C PHE A 46 5.44 -23.69 -21.56
N ASP A 47 6.70 -23.25 -21.53
CA ASP A 47 7.79 -24.02 -20.92
C ASP A 47 7.78 -23.89 -19.40
N VAL A 48 8.30 -24.92 -18.71
CA VAL A 48 8.33 -24.97 -17.25
C VAL A 48 9.13 -23.79 -16.68
N ASP A 49 10.22 -23.40 -17.34
CA ASP A 49 11.07 -22.28 -16.91
C ASP A 49 10.27 -20.96 -16.89
N THR A 50 9.42 -20.73 -17.89
CA THR A 50 8.54 -19.55 -17.97
C THR A 50 7.60 -19.47 -16.76
N LEU A 51 7.05 -20.61 -16.33
CA LEU A 51 6.20 -20.66 -15.13
C LEU A 51 7.02 -20.39 -13.86
N VAL A 52 8.20 -20.98 -13.75
CA VAL A 52 9.10 -20.77 -12.60
C VAL A 52 9.49 -19.28 -12.49
N GLU A 53 9.79 -18.63 -13.61
CA GLU A 53 10.08 -17.19 -13.65
C GLU A 53 8.88 -16.34 -13.25
N ALA A 54 7.67 -16.67 -13.73
CA ALA A 54 6.45 -15.98 -13.32
C ALA A 54 6.23 -16.04 -11.80
N ILE A 55 6.44 -17.22 -11.19
CA ILE A 55 6.33 -17.42 -9.74
C ILE A 55 7.39 -16.61 -8.99
N LYS A 56 8.65 -16.62 -9.45
CA LYS A 56 9.74 -15.83 -8.85
C LYS A 56 9.41 -14.33 -8.89
N ARG A 57 8.92 -13.82 -10.02
CA ARG A 57 8.49 -12.43 -10.16
C ARG A 57 7.35 -12.07 -9.20
N ALA A 58 6.33 -12.93 -9.10
CA ALA A 58 5.22 -12.75 -8.16
C ALA A 58 5.70 -12.65 -6.71
N LYS A 59 6.62 -13.54 -6.30
CA LYS A 59 7.21 -13.55 -4.95
C LYS A 59 7.94 -12.24 -4.63
N ILE A 60 8.80 -11.76 -5.53
CA ILE A 60 9.55 -10.50 -5.35
C ILE A 60 8.60 -9.31 -5.19
N ILE A 61 7.53 -9.26 -5.98
CA ILE A 61 6.52 -8.19 -5.88
C ILE A 61 5.81 -8.24 -4.52
N ARG A 62 5.47 -9.44 -4.05
CA ARG A 62 4.85 -9.65 -2.73
C ARG A 62 5.76 -9.20 -1.59
N GLU A 63 7.03 -9.58 -1.60
CA GLU A 63 8.00 -9.18 -0.57
C GLU A 63 8.17 -7.65 -0.52
N LYS A 64 8.35 -7.00 -1.68
CA LYS A 64 8.45 -5.53 -1.76
C LYS A 64 7.20 -4.79 -1.28
N THR A 65 6.02 -5.38 -1.47
CA THR A 65 4.75 -4.77 -1.04
C THR A 65 4.44 -5.04 0.43
N ALA A 66 4.85 -6.19 0.97
CA ALA A 66 4.79 -6.50 2.39
C ALA A 66 5.70 -5.55 3.19
N ASP A 67 6.94 -5.35 2.77
CA ASP A 67 7.88 -4.43 3.43
C ASP A 67 7.37 -2.98 3.47
N LYS A 68 6.68 -2.54 2.40
CA LYS A 68 6.04 -1.22 2.37
C LYS A 68 4.87 -1.10 3.34
N LYS A 69 4.10 -2.17 3.56
CA LYS A 69 2.99 -2.18 4.54
C LYS A 69 3.52 -2.18 5.97
N SER A 70 4.53 -3.00 6.27
CA SER A 70 5.15 -3.06 7.61
C SER A 70 5.74 -1.71 8.00
N LYS A 71 6.56 -1.09 7.14
CA LYS A 71 7.14 0.25 7.39
C LYS A 71 6.11 1.37 7.53
N LYS A 72 4.95 1.24 6.87
CA LYS A 72 3.86 2.22 6.99
C LYS A 72 3.06 2.04 8.28
N ASN A 73 2.97 0.82 8.80
CA ASN A 73 2.32 0.53 10.07
C ASN A 73 3.20 0.95 11.26
N GLU A 74 4.50 0.65 11.22
CA GLU A 74 5.46 1.10 12.24
C GLU A 74 5.46 2.64 12.39
N LYS A 75 5.53 3.38 11.27
CA LYS A 75 5.42 4.85 11.28
C LYS A 75 4.10 5.38 11.82
N LYS A 76 3.00 4.62 11.70
CA LYS A 76 1.69 5.02 12.23
C LYS A 76 1.54 4.74 13.73
N GLU A 77 2.27 3.76 14.25
CA GLU A 77 2.27 3.44 15.69
C GLU A 77 3.17 4.39 16.48
N GLU A 78 4.34 4.75 15.95
CA GLU A 78 5.23 5.75 16.56
C GLU A 78 4.59 7.15 16.66
N ASN A 79 3.61 7.46 15.80
CA ASN A 79 2.95 8.77 15.74
C ASN A 79 1.78 8.94 16.72
N LYS A 80 1.56 8.02 17.67
CA LYS A 80 0.46 8.09 18.64
C LYS A 80 0.79 8.78 19.97
N ASP A 81 2.07 9.01 20.28
CA ASP A 81 2.51 9.49 21.60
C ASP A 81 2.59 11.03 21.69
N PHE A 82 1.52 11.74 21.32
CA PHE A 82 1.39 13.17 21.57
C PHE A 82 0.18 13.47 22.46
N PHE A 83 0.44 13.99 23.66
CA PHE A 83 -0.60 14.34 24.63
C PHE A 83 -0.73 15.87 24.72
N SER A 84 -1.92 16.40 24.39
CA SER A 84 -2.25 17.80 24.65
C SER A 84 -3.32 17.92 25.73
N THR A 85 -2.99 18.58 26.83
CA THR A 85 -3.92 18.83 27.94
C THR A 85 -4.33 20.29 28.10
N SER A 86 -3.62 21.22 27.44
CA SER A 86 -3.90 22.65 27.56
C SER A 86 -4.72 23.19 26.37
N PRO A 87 -5.67 24.12 26.61
CA PRO A 87 -6.49 24.71 25.54
C PRO A 87 -5.67 25.45 24.47
N ASN A 88 -4.52 26.02 24.87
CA ASN A 88 -3.64 26.74 23.94
C ASN A 88 -2.92 25.76 23.00
N LEU A 89 -2.49 24.62 23.51
CA LEU A 89 -1.83 23.58 22.72
C LEU A 89 -2.82 22.94 21.74
N GLU A 90 -4.07 22.72 22.16
CA GLU A 90 -5.14 22.18 21.30
C GLU A 90 -5.48 23.12 20.13
N LYS A 91 -5.50 24.44 20.35
CA LYS A 91 -5.66 25.43 19.28
C LYS A 91 -4.52 25.36 18.27
N THR A 92 -3.28 25.31 18.74
CA THR A 92 -2.10 25.18 17.87
C THR A 92 -2.11 23.87 17.10
N LEU A 93 -2.54 22.77 17.73
CA LEU A 93 -2.70 21.46 17.10
C LEU A 93 -3.69 21.52 15.94
N ASN A 94 -4.87 22.09 16.18
CA ASN A 94 -5.90 22.24 15.16
C ASN A 94 -5.45 23.08 13.97
N LEU A 95 -4.70 24.17 14.22
CA LEU A 95 -4.14 25.01 13.16
C LEU A 95 -3.06 24.24 12.37
N SER A 96 -2.18 23.54 13.07
CA SER A 96 -1.10 22.77 12.46
C SER A 96 -1.62 21.58 11.65
N GLN A 97 -2.68 20.90 12.10
CA GLN A 97 -3.34 19.84 11.33
C GLN A 97 -4.00 20.35 10.04
N LYS A 98 -4.47 21.60 10.02
CA LYS A 98 -4.99 22.22 8.79
C LYS A 98 -3.85 22.55 7.83
N ALA A 99 -2.75 23.09 8.35
CA ALA A 99 -1.55 23.39 7.55
C ALA A 99 -0.88 22.11 7.01
N ALA A 100 -0.86 21.02 7.78
CA ALA A 100 -0.29 19.73 7.35
C ALA A 100 -1.01 19.08 6.16
N LYS A 101 -2.23 19.54 5.80
CA LYS A 101 -2.95 19.08 4.61
C LYS A 101 -2.52 19.81 3.33
N THR A 102 -1.63 20.79 3.43
CA THR A 102 -1.15 21.58 2.30
C THR A 102 0.37 21.51 2.21
N ASP A 103 0.93 22.01 1.11
CA ASP A 103 2.39 22.07 0.89
C ASP A 103 3.04 23.30 1.57
N ALA A 104 2.35 23.94 2.51
CA ALA A 104 2.86 25.12 3.20
C ALA A 104 3.97 24.75 4.19
N SER A 105 5.06 25.53 4.22
CA SER A 105 6.10 25.39 5.23
C SER A 105 5.61 25.92 6.59
N VAL A 106 5.77 25.11 7.65
CA VAL A 106 5.38 25.46 9.02
C VAL A 106 6.61 25.61 9.88
N MET A 107 6.67 26.67 10.69
CA MET A 107 7.79 26.95 11.60
C MET A 107 7.33 26.93 13.07
N PHE A 108 8.05 26.20 13.92
CA PHE A 108 7.75 26.07 15.35
C PHE A 108 8.68 26.91 16.22
N PHE A 109 8.12 27.80 17.03
CA PHE A 109 8.83 28.64 18.00
C PHE A 109 8.63 28.14 19.43
N GLY A 110 9.56 28.48 20.33
CA GLY A 110 9.57 28.03 21.73
C GLY A 110 10.98 27.77 22.26
N GLU A 111 11.09 27.51 23.55
CA GLU A 111 12.36 27.22 24.21
C GLU A 111 12.88 25.81 23.87
N SER A 112 14.12 25.51 24.26
CA SER A 112 14.68 24.17 24.08
C SER A 112 13.94 23.17 24.97
N GLY A 113 13.65 21.98 24.45
CA GLY A 113 13.00 20.91 25.22
C GLY A 113 11.47 20.97 25.35
N VAL A 114 10.79 21.98 24.76
CA VAL A 114 9.31 22.08 24.82
C VAL A 114 8.56 21.10 23.91
N GLY A 115 9.26 20.16 23.28
CA GLY A 115 8.64 19.10 22.46
C GLY A 115 8.28 19.50 21.02
N LYS A 116 8.93 20.52 20.43
CA LYS A 116 8.66 20.95 19.04
C LYS A 116 8.87 19.83 18.01
N GLU A 117 9.88 18.98 18.22
CA GLU A 117 10.16 17.85 17.33
C GLU A 117 9.05 16.79 17.41
N VAL A 118 8.59 16.48 18.63
CA VAL A 118 7.48 15.53 18.86
C VAL A 118 6.20 16.07 18.21
N PHE A 119 5.91 17.36 18.40
CA PHE A 119 4.78 18.03 17.76
C PHE A 119 4.86 17.97 16.23
N SER A 120 6.03 18.29 15.66
CA SER A 120 6.24 18.25 14.21
C SER A 120 6.07 16.84 13.63
N ARG A 121 6.56 15.81 14.34
CA ARG A 121 6.42 14.41 13.89
C ARG A 121 4.96 13.96 13.92
N TYR A 122 4.24 14.34 14.99
CA TYR A 122 2.82 14.04 15.15
C TYR A 122 1.95 14.60 14.01
N ILE A 123 2.20 15.84 13.57
CA ILE A 123 1.43 16.45 12.47
C ILE A 123 1.89 15.98 11.09
N HIS A 124 3.12 15.47 10.96
CA HIS A 124 3.71 15.05 9.70
C HIS A 124 3.47 13.56 9.45
N THR A 125 2.35 13.22 8.79
CA THR A 125 1.95 11.84 8.42
C THR A 125 2.10 11.56 6.93
#